data_AF-A0A314UXR8-F1
#
_entry.id   AF-A0A314UXR8-F1
#
_cell.length_a   1.000
_cell.length_b   1.000
_cell.length_c   1.000
_cell.angle_alpha   90.00
_cell.angle_beta   90.00
_cell.angle_gamma   90.00
#
_symmetry.space_group_name_H-M   'P 1'
#
loop_
_entity.id
_entity.type
_entity.pdbx_description
1 polymer ?
#
loop_
_entity_poly.entity_id
_entity_poly.type
_entity_poly.pdbx_seq_one_letter_code
_entity_poly.pdbx_strand_id
1 'polypeptide(L)'
;MPLLGNLLSLDPELHSYFAGLAHTYGPIFKLRLGAMTCVVINSPSSASEVLKDRDVTFANRDVPVAARIAFYGGADITWTPHGPEWRMLRKVAMLKMLGGPALDLVQSIRQNQVRKTIGYLYGRSGSPVNVAIKKIKKLNHPRGDYHLAHPR
;
A
#
# COMPACT_ATOMS: atom_id res chain seq x y z
N MET A 1 8.44 -25.21 15.26
CA MET A 1 7.88 -26.31 14.45
C MET A 1 8.48 -26.31 13.05
N PRO A 2 8.87 -27.46 12.48
CA PRO A 2 9.63 -27.53 11.24
C PRO A 2 8.88 -27.03 9.99
N LEU A 3 7.54 -27.14 9.93
CA LEU A 3 6.75 -26.71 8.76
C LEU A 3 6.20 -25.29 8.88
N LEU A 4 5.60 -24.93 10.02
CA LEU A 4 4.91 -23.64 10.20
C LEU A 4 5.81 -22.54 10.76
N GLY A 5 6.94 -22.89 11.36
CA GLY A 5 7.82 -21.94 12.04
C GLY A 5 7.11 -21.22 13.19
N ASN A 6 7.14 -19.89 13.15
CA ASN A 6 6.51 -18.93 14.07
C ASN A 6 5.08 -18.54 13.64
N LEU A 7 4.56 -19.05 12.52
CA LEU A 7 3.26 -18.61 11.97
C LEU A 7 2.10 -18.77 12.96
N LEU A 8 2.10 -19.86 13.75
CA LEU A 8 1.07 -20.14 14.75
C LEU A 8 1.13 -19.25 15.99
N SER A 9 2.25 -18.56 16.20
CA SER A 9 2.48 -17.70 17.37
C SER A 9 2.35 -16.22 17.03
N LEU A 10 1.97 -15.88 15.80
CA LEU A 10 1.75 -14.49 15.39
C LEU A 10 0.48 -13.95 16.02
N ASP A 11 0.60 -12.76 16.61
CA ASP A 11 -0.54 -11.96 17.01
C ASP A 11 -1.08 -11.16 15.80
N PRO A 12 -2.41 -11.00 15.63
CA PRO A 12 -2.98 -10.14 14.60
C PRO A 12 -2.47 -8.69 14.66
N GLU A 13 -2.12 -8.18 15.85
CA GLU A 13 -1.47 -6.89 16.04
C GLU A 13 0.05 -6.98 15.81
N LEU A 14 0.42 -7.27 14.55
CA LEU A 14 1.80 -7.60 14.17
C LEU A 14 2.85 -6.55 14.58
N HIS A 15 2.49 -5.26 14.52
CA HIS A 15 3.43 -4.18 14.84
C HIS A 15 3.80 -4.15 16.32
N SER A 16 2.81 -4.24 17.22
CA SER A 16 3.02 -4.36 18.67
C SER A 16 3.74 -5.66 19.01
N TYR A 17 3.34 -6.77 18.40
CA TYR A 17 3.95 -8.07 18.59
C TYR A 17 5.45 -8.07 18.25
N PHE A 18 5.83 -7.54 17.09
CA PHE A 18 7.24 -7.45 16.68
C PHE A 18 8.03 -6.48 17.54
N ALA A 19 7.44 -5.36 17.98
CA ALA A 19 8.08 -4.46 18.93
C ALA A 19 8.35 -5.17 20.28
N GLY A 20 7.39 -5.96 20.75
CA GLY A 20 7.54 -6.82 21.93
C GLY A 20 8.70 -7.81 21.79
N LEU A 21 8.75 -8.53 20.67
CA LEU A 21 9.85 -9.47 20.39
C LEU A 21 11.22 -8.78 20.35
N ALA A 22 11.31 -7.56 19.85
CA ALA A 22 12.58 -6.83 19.79
C ALA A 22 13.16 -6.54 21.18
N HIS A 23 12.32 -6.42 22.23
CA HIS A 23 12.80 -6.29 23.60
C HIS A 23 13.53 -7.54 24.10
N THR A 24 13.15 -8.72 23.59
CA THR A 24 13.76 -10.00 23.97
C THR A 24 14.93 -10.38 23.07
N TYR A 25 14.79 -10.21 21.76
CA TYR A 25 15.74 -10.70 20.75
C TYR A 25 16.66 -9.61 20.18
N GLY A 26 16.45 -8.35 20.56
CA GLY A 26 17.19 -7.21 20.05
C GLY A 26 16.57 -6.59 18.78
N PRO A 27 17.20 -5.52 18.25
CA PRO A 27 16.64 -4.70 17.17
C PRO A 27 16.64 -5.37 15.80
N ILE A 28 17.32 -6.51 15.64
CA ILE A 28 17.31 -7.31 14.41
C ILE A 28 17.09 -8.77 14.80
N PHE A 29 16.01 -9.37 14.32
CA PHE A 29 15.73 -10.77 14.59
C PHE A 29 15.05 -11.45 13.41
N LYS A 30 15.14 -12.78 13.39
CA LYS A 30 14.61 -13.63 12.32
C LYS A 30 13.40 -14.41 12.79
N LEU A 31 12.38 -14.47 11.94
CA LEU A 31 11.21 -15.32 12.07
C LEU A 31 11.13 -16.28 10.88
N ARG A 32 10.57 -17.47 11.11
CA ARG A 32 10.20 -18.41 10.04
C ARG A 32 8.69 -18.40 9.90
N LEU A 33 8.16 -17.97 8.76
CA LEU A 33 6.72 -17.94 8.49
C LEU A 33 6.41 -19.01 7.44
N GLY A 34 6.15 -20.23 7.89
CA GLY A 34 6.10 -21.39 7.00
C GLY A 34 7.45 -21.62 6.29
N ALA A 35 7.41 -21.60 4.96
CA ALA A 35 8.60 -21.68 4.10
C ALA A 35 9.36 -20.35 3.96
N MET A 36 8.77 -19.23 4.36
CA MET A 36 9.37 -17.90 4.23
C MET A 36 10.26 -17.57 5.42
N THR A 37 11.42 -16.96 5.17
CA THR A 37 12.22 -16.32 6.22
C THR A 37 11.90 -14.83 6.24
N CYS A 38 11.48 -14.32 7.40
CA CYS A 38 11.26 -12.91 7.64
C CYS A 38 12.36 -12.38 8.57
N VAL A 39 12.94 -11.23 8.22
CA VAL A 39 13.87 -10.51 9.09
C VAL A 39 13.18 -9.22 9.51
N VAL A 40 13.07 -9.01 10.81
CA VAL A 40 12.47 -7.81 11.39
C VAL A 40 13.59 -6.84 11.76
N ILE A 41 13.43 -5.58 11.35
CA ILE A 41 14.32 -4.47 11.69
C ILE A 41 13.55 -3.50 12.57
N ASN A 42 13.99 -3.31 13.81
CA ASN A 42 13.30 -2.56 14.84
C ASN A 42 14.23 -1.52 15.52
N SER A 43 15.00 -0.78 14.73
CA SER A 43 15.74 0.40 15.20
C SER A 43 15.89 1.44 14.08
N PRO A 44 15.99 2.74 14.41
CA PRO A 44 16.22 3.78 13.40
C PRO A 44 17.54 3.63 12.65
N SER A 45 18.62 3.24 13.34
CA SER A 45 19.95 3.07 12.73
C SER A 45 19.96 1.94 11.71
N SER A 46 19.43 0.76 12.08
CA SER A 46 19.38 -0.39 11.17
C SER A 46 18.35 -0.18 10.05
N ALA A 47 17.24 0.53 10.31
CA ALA A 47 16.31 0.92 9.25
C ALA A 47 16.95 1.90 8.26
N SER A 48 17.80 2.82 8.71
CA SER A 48 18.55 3.71 7.82
C SER A 48 19.50 2.92 6.91
N GLU A 49 20.22 1.95 7.47
CA GLU A 49 21.13 1.11 6.67
C GLU A 49 20.36 0.36 5.57
N VAL A 50 19.19 -0.22 5.89
CA VAL A 50 18.39 -1.01 4.95
C VAL A 50 17.65 -0.13 3.92
N LEU A 51 17.06 0.98 4.36
CA LEU A 51 16.13 1.78 3.54
C LEU A 51 16.78 2.99 2.87
N LYS A 52 18.04 3.32 3.21
CA LYS A 52 18.78 4.42 2.59
C LYS A 52 20.14 3.97 2.09
N ASP A 53 21.00 3.46 2.98
CA ASP A 53 22.40 3.21 2.63
C ASP A 53 22.55 2.01 1.68
N ARG A 54 21.66 1.04 1.80
CA ARG A 54 21.58 -0.17 0.96
C ARG A 54 20.22 -0.33 0.29
N ASP A 55 19.54 0.78 0.03
CA ASP A 55 18.16 0.79 -0.48
C ASP A 55 17.98 -0.05 -1.77
N VAL A 56 18.91 0.02 -2.72
CA VAL A 56 18.88 -0.76 -3.97
C VAL A 56 18.96 -2.26 -3.70
N THR A 57 19.77 -2.69 -2.72
CA THR A 57 19.91 -4.10 -2.36
C THR A 57 18.60 -4.68 -1.82
N PHE A 58 17.85 -3.87 -1.06
CA PHE A 58 16.59 -4.26 -0.43
C PHE A 58 15.33 -3.74 -1.17
N ALA A 59 15.50 -3.19 -2.37
CA ALA A 59 14.40 -2.56 -3.11
C ALA A 59 13.40 -3.58 -3.69
N ASN A 60 13.86 -4.80 -3.98
CA ASN A 60 13.06 -5.83 -4.63
C ASN A 60 12.15 -6.57 -3.65
N ARG A 61 10.98 -6.99 -4.14
CA ARG A 61 9.95 -7.66 -3.35
C ARG A 61 9.43 -8.87 -4.12
N ASP A 62 9.22 -9.97 -3.42
CA ASP A 62 8.47 -11.09 -3.98
C ASP A 62 7.00 -10.69 -4.14
N VAL A 63 6.44 -10.93 -5.32
CA VAL A 63 5.05 -10.57 -5.62
C VAL A 63 4.11 -11.67 -5.11
N PRO A 64 3.29 -11.41 -4.08
CA PRO A 64 2.34 -12.39 -3.58
C PRO A 64 1.32 -12.78 -4.65
N VAL A 65 0.79 -13.99 -4.60
CA VAL A 65 -0.23 -14.47 -5.55
C VAL A 65 -1.44 -13.51 -5.61
N ALA A 66 -1.92 -13.03 -4.46
CA ALA A 66 -3.00 -12.05 -4.40
C ALA A 66 -2.66 -10.77 -5.16
N ALA A 67 -1.41 -10.29 -5.07
CA ALA A 67 -0.97 -9.10 -5.79
C ALA A 67 -0.86 -9.36 -7.30
N ARG A 68 -0.39 -10.53 -7.73
CA ARG A 68 -0.37 -10.88 -9.16
C ARG A 68 -1.76 -10.85 -9.79
N ILE A 69 -2.76 -11.33 -9.05
CA ILE A 69 -4.17 -11.31 -9.48
C ILE A 69 -4.71 -9.88 -9.50
N ALA A 70 -4.45 -9.09 -8.44
CA ALA A 70 -5.02 -7.76 -8.29
C ALA A 70 -4.35 -6.67 -9.14
N PHE A 71 -3.06 -6.84 -9.47
CA PHE A 71 -2.22 -5.77 -10.03
C PHE A 71 -1.52 -6.19 -11.33
N TYR A 72 -2.30 -6.64 -12.33
CA TYR A 72 -1.79 -6.89 -13.70
C TYR A 72 -0.52 -7.77 -13.72
N GLY A 73 -0.47 -8.83 -12.92
CA GLY A 73 0.69 -9.72 -12.82
C GLY A 73 1.86 -9.19 -11.99
N GLY A 74 1.72 -8.03 -11.34
CA GLY A 74 2.77 -7.33 -10.59
C GLY A 74 3.52 -6.28 -11.41
N ALA A 75 3.05 -5.96 -12.62
CA ALA A 75 3.63 -4.95 -13.51
C ALA A 75 3.18 -3.52 -13.13
N ASP A 76 3.38 -3.14 -11.88
CA ASP A 76 3.09 -1.81 -11.35
C ASP A 76 4.25 -1.25 -10.50
N ILE A 77 4.16 0.02 -10.12
CA ILE A 77 5.20 0.74 -9.38
C ILE A 77 5.56 0.12 -8.01
N THR A 78 4.67 -0.69 -7.43
CA THR A 78 4.81 -1.30 -6.10
C THR A 78 5.59 -2.62 -6.13
N TRP A 79 5.40 -3.40 -7.19
CA TRP A 79 5.89 -4.78 -7.31
C TRP A 79 6.95 -4.98 -8.41
N THR A 80 7.07 -4.06 -9.36
CA THR A 80 8.11 -4.11 -10.41
C THR A 80 9.51 -4.05 -9.76
N PRO A 81 10.42 -4.99 -10.07
CA PRO A 81 11.78 -4.96 -9.54
C PRO A 81 12.52 -3.67 -9.86
N HIS A 82 13.41 -3.26 -8.97
CA HIS A 82 14.25 -2.10 -9.17
C HIS A 82 15.09 -2.24 -10.44
N GLY A 83 14.91 -1.30 -11.37
CA GLY A 83 15.51 -1.33 -12.69
C GLY A 83 15.07 -0.13 -13.53
N PRO A 84 15.45 -0.08 -14.82
CA PRO A 84 15.07 1.00 -15.72
C PRO A 84 13.55 1.20 -15.81
N GLU A 85 12.78 0.10 -15.86
CA GLU A 85 11.32 0.13 -15.90
C GLU A 85 10.72 0.76 -14.64
N TRP A 86 11.11 0.28 -13.45
CA TRP A 86 10.66 0.87 -12.20
C TRP A 86 11.02 2.36 -12.07
N ARG A 87 12.23 2.76 -12.49
CA ARG A 87 12.65 4.18 -12.49
C ARG A 87 11.78 5.03 -13.41
N MET A 88 11.40 4.50 -14.57
CA MET A 88 10.47 5.16 -15.50
C MET A 88 9.08 5.31 -14.86
N LEU A 89 8.51 4.23 -14.31
CA LEU A 89 7.22 4.26 -13.62
C LEU A 89 7.21 5.27 -12.47
N ARG A 90 8.26 5.27 -11.64
CA ARG A 90 8.44 6.23 -10.55
C ARG A 90 8.51 7.67 -11.07
N LYS A 91 9.26 7.91 -12.15
CA LYS A 91 9.37 9.25 -12.75
C LYS A 91 8.00 9.74 -13.25
N VAL A 92 7.22 8.88 -13.90
CA VAL A 92 5.86 9.23 -14.35
C VAL A 92 4.95 9.51 -13.15
N ALA A 93 4.92 8.64 -12.15
CA ALA A 93 4.09 8.84 -10.96
C ALA A 93 4.42 10.16 -10.24
N MET A 94 5.70 10.43 -10.02
CA MET A 94 6.15 11.64 -9.33
C MET A 94 5.91 12.92 -10.15
N LEU A 95 6.13 12.91 -11.46
CA LEU A 95 6.03 14.13 -12.26
C LEU A 95 4.61 14.42 -12.76
N LYS A 96 3.82 13.38 -13.03
CA LYS A 96 2.52 13.52 -13.71
C LYS A 96 1.31 13.30 -12.81
N MET A 97 1.48 12.64 -11.66
CA MET A 97 0.36 12.32 -10.77
C MET A 97 0.50 12.97 -9.39
N LEU A 98 1.69 12.91 -8.80
CA LEU A 98 1.93 13.30 -7.41
C LEU A 98 2.77 14.58 -7.25
N GLY A 99 3.23 15.16 -8.35
CA GLY A 99 4.01 16.40 -8.35
C GLY A 99 3.14 17.63 -8.12
N GLY A 100 3.76 18.73 -7.66
CA GLY A 100 3.08 20.00 -7.37
C GLY A 100 2.06 20.42 -8.44
N PRO A 101 2.46 20.54 -9.73
CA PRO A 101 1.53 20.93 -10.79
C PRO A 101 0.33 19.99 -10.97
N ALA A 102 0.54 18.67 -10.83
CA ALA A 102 -0.53 17.68 -10.91
C ALA A 102 -1.48 17.79 -9.71
N LEU A 103 -0.93 18.05 -8.52
CA LEU A 103 -1.71 18.29 -7.31
C LEU A 103 -2.50 19.61 -7.38
N ASP A 104 -1.95 20.65 -7.98
CA ASP A 104 -2.64 21.93 -8.18
C ASP A 104 -3.80 21.78 -9.17
N LEU A 105 -3.59 21.06 -10.28
CA LEU A 105 -4.62 20.78 -11.27
C LEU A 105 -5.88 20.12 -10.66
N VAL A 106 -5.69 19.21 -9.70
CA VAL A 106 -6.79 18.49 -9.04
C VAL A 106 -7.19 19.09 -7.68
N GLN A 107 -6.69 20.28 -7.35
CA GLN A 107 -6.97 20.96 -6.07
C GLN A 107 -8.47 21.23 -5.89
N SER A 108 -9.13 21.77 -6.92
CA SER A 108 -10.57 22.09 -6.87
C SER A 108 -11.43 20.85 -6.62
N ILE A 109 -11.05 19.71 -7.20
CA ILE A 109 -11.71 18.42 -7.00
C ILE A 109 -11.57 17.97 -5.55
N ARG A 110 -10.35 18.03 -4.97
CA ARG A 110 -10.11 17.69 -3.56
C ARG A 110 -10.93 18.59 -2.63
N GLN A 111 -10.88 19.91 -2.83
CA GLN A 111 -11.66 20.87 -2.03
C GLN A 111 -13.16 20.59 -2.10
N ASN A 112 -13.69 20.24 -3.28
CA ASN A 112 -15.09 19.88 -3.43
C ASN A 112 -15.46 18.61 -2.65
N GLN A 113 -14.60 17.57 -2.66
CA GLN A 113 -14.85 16.36 -1.86
C GLN A 113 -14.80 16.64 -0.36
N VAL A 114 -13.90 17.52 0.09
CA VAL A 114 -13.85 17.97 1.49
C VAL A 114 -15.13 18.71 1.87
N ARG A 115 -15.57 19.70 1.08
CA ARG A 115 -16.84 20.43 1.32
C ARG A 115 -18.04 19.50 1.40
N LYS A 116 -18.14 18.53 0.49
CA LYS A 116 -19.21 17.50 0.51
C LYS A 116 -19.16 16.63 1.76
N THR A 117 -17.95 16.28 2.20
CA THR A 117 -17.75 15.47 3.40
C THR A 117 -18.18 16.25 4.64
N ILE A 118 -17.79 17.52 4.73
CA ILE A 118 -18.18 18.45 5.80
C ILE A 118 -19.70 18.62 5.83
N GLY A 119 -20.33 18.95 4.69
CA GLY A 119 -21.79 19.12 4.62
C GLY A 119 -22.56 17.87 5.06
N TYR A 120 -22.08 16.68 4.68
CA TYR A 120 -22.65 15.42 5.19
C TYR A 120 -22.55 15.29 6.71
N LEU A 121 -21.41 15.65 7.29
CA LEU A 121 -21.19 15.53 8.74
C LEU A 121 -22.06 16.52 9.50
N TYR A 122 -22.17 17.76 9.01
CA TYR A 122 -23.10 18.76 9.57
C TYR A 122 -24.56 18.28 9.54
N GLY A 123 -25.00 17.68 8.43
CA GLY A 123 -26.35 17.11 8.33
C GLY A 123 -26.60 15.91 9.24
N ARG A 124 -25.56 15.36 9.88
CA ARG A 124 -25.63 14.27 10.87
C ARG A 124 -25.24 14.74 12.28
N SER A 125 -25.25 16.06 12.52
CA SER A 125 -24.95 16.60 13.85
C SER A 125 -25.85 15.97 14.91
N GLY A 126 -25.26 15.62 16.07
CA GLY A 126 -25.95 14.91 17.15
C GLY A 126 -26.18 13.41 16.92
N SER A 127 -25.76 12.85 15.77
CA SER A 127 -25.84 11.41 15.49
C SER A 127 -24.45 10.78 15.31
N PRO A 128 -24.23 9.54 15.79
CA PRO A 128 -22.99 8.82 15.52
C PRO A 128 -22.76 8.60 14.02
N VAL A 129 -21.53 8.82 13.55
CA VAL A 129 -21.12 8.58 12.16
C VAL A 129 -19.94 7.61 12.13
N ASN A 130 -20.10 6.49 11.42
CA ASN A 130 -18.98 5.59 11.13
C ASN A 130 -18.10 6.19 10.01
N VAL A 131 -16.93 6.69 10.39
CA VAL A 131 -15.95 7.29 9.46
C VAL A 131 -15.16 6.25 8.66
N ALA A 132 -15.08 5.00 9.13
CA ALA A 132 -14.33 3.93 8.46
C ALA A 132 -15.03 3.41 7.19
N ILE A 133 -16.36 3.50 7.11
CA ILE A 133 -17.15 2.91 6.01
C ILE A 133 -17.49 3.93 4.89
N LYS A 134 -16.87 5.11 4.87
CA LYS A 134 -17.24 6.17 3.91
C LYS A 134 -16.56 5.98 2.52
N LYS A 135 -17.21 5.14 1.69
CA LYS A 135 -17.26 5.03 0.19
C LYS A 135 -16.40 3.99 -0.56
N ILE A 136 -17.05 2.88 -0.95
CA ILE A 136 -17.02 2.28 -2.31
C ILE A 136 -18.41 2.35 -3.00
N LYS A 137 -19.47 2.89 -2.35
CA LYS A 137 -20.83 2.92 -2.94
C LYS A 137 -21.04 3.83 -4.17
N LYS A 138 -19.99 4.45 -4.74
CA LYS A 138 -20.09 5.24 -5.99
C LYS A 138 -19.46 4.59 -7.23
N LEU A 139 -18.94 3.37 -7.14
CA LEU A 139 -18.40 2.63 -8.30
C LEU A 139 -19.43 1.74 -9.01
N ASN A 140 -20.64 1.58 -8.48
CA ASN A 140 -21.75 0.95 -9.20
C ASN A 140 -22.53 2.01 -9.99
N HIS A 141 -21.91 2.54 -11.04
CA HIS A 141 -22.68 3.07 -12.16
C HIS A 141 -22.85 1.91 -13.15
N PRO A 142 -24.05 1.65 -13.70
CA PRO A 142 -24.21 0.66 -14.75
C PRO A 142 -23.24 1.02 -15.89
N ARG A 143 -22.42 0.06 -16.32
CA ARG A 143 -21.58 0.21 -17.51
C ARG A 143 -22.55 0.49 -18.66
N GLY A 144 -22.55 1.71 -19.18
CA GLY A 144 -23.24 2.02 -20.43
C GLY A 144 -22.65 1.14 -21.52
N ASP A 145 -23.53 0.46 -22.25
CA ASP A 145 -23.19 -0.41 -23.36
C ASP A 145 -22.52 0.41 -24.48
N TYR A 146 -21.20 0.27 -24.61
CA TYR A 146 -20.51 0.73 -25.81
C TYR A 146 -20.69 -0.34 -26.88
N HIS A 147 -21.74 -0.19 -27.69
CA HIS A 147 -21.82 -0.86 -28.98
C HIS A 147 -20.65 -0.42 -29.86
N LEU A 148 -19.68 -1.30 -30.03
CA LEU A 148 -18.60 -1.16 -31.00
C LEU A 148 -19.19 -1.29 -32.41
N ALA A 149 -19.33 -0.16 -33.10
CA ALA A 149 -19.51 -0.15 -34.54
C ALA A 149 -18.18 -0.50 -35.21
N HIS A 150 -18.11 -1.67 -35.85
CA HIS A 150 -17.02 -2.01 -36.78
C HIS A 150 -17.23 -1.25 -38.11
N PRO A 151 -16.21 -0.56 -38.65
CA PRO A 151 -16.19 -0.21 -40.06
C PRO A 151 -15.68 -1.39 -40.89
N ARG A 152 -16.23 -1.52 -42.09
CA ARG A 152 -15.88 -2.51 -43.12
C ARG A 152 -14.55 -2.17 -43.79
#